data_AF-A0A7S1V665-F1
#
_entry.id   AF-A0A7S1V665-F1
#
_cell.length_a   1.000
_cell.length_b   1.000
_cell.length_c   1.000
_cell.angle_alpha   90.00
_cell.angle_beta   90.00
_cell.angle_gamma   90.00
#
_symmetry.space_group_name_H-M   'P 1'
#
loop_
_entity.id
_entity.type
_entity.pdbx_description
1 polymer ?
#
loop_
_entity_poly.entity_id
_entity_poly.type
_entity_poly.pdbx_seq_one_letter_code
_entity_poly.pdbx_strand_id
1 'polypeptide(L)'
;EAQVESGGVNAVEAVGGGCRIPWVQTTILEAVRDGGHDLSSLSHSLDDTSASLGAALYGSSTTTNGEEKEEEMVDPTTTKQQHRMDLLEAERIMATLDEDMKARADTMNKIEAHVLEMRSAKHGAHGSLIPSETMDAYLNELEDWLFSDEAADASKEAAEQKLQQSLDKTNELCKEYFDAVRKESEAKERVMEEEAQRAQLERAGQEEDEEDHDNRRLPKKRRMEIV
;
A
#
# COMPACT_ATOMS: atom_id res chain seq x y z
N GLU A 1 -7.89 -38.23 -27.86
CA GLU A 1 -8.70 -37.00 -27.87
C GLU A 1 -10.10 -37.36 -27.44
N ALA A 2 -10.62 -36.72 -26.39
CA ALA A 2 -11.98 -36.98 -25.93
C ALA A 2 -12.97 -36.31 -26.90
N GLN A 3 -13.70 -37.10 -27.67
CA GLN A 3 -14.82 -36.61 -28.46
C GLN A 3 -15.99 -36.32 -27.51
N VAL A 4 -16.32 -35.03 -27.36
CA VAL A 4 -17.57 -34.60 -26.73
C VAL A 4 -18.67 -34.81 -27.77
N GLU A 5 -19.66 -35.66 -27.46
CA GLU A 5 -20.82 -35.86 -28.32
C GLU A 5 -21.62 -34.56 -28.50
N SER A 6 -22.20 -34.37 -29.69
CA SER A 6 -22.83 -33.14 -30.21
C SER A 6 -24.15 -32.74 -29.53
N GLY A 7 -24.29 -33.01 -28.23
CA GLY A 7 -25.42 -32.61 -27.39
C GLY A 7 -25.04 -32.35 -25.94
N GLY A 8 -23.74 -32.27 -25.60
CA GLY A 8 -23.25 -32.25 -24.23
C GLY A 8 -22.80 -30.89 -23.68
N VAL A 9 -23.00 -29.78 -24.38
CA VAL A 9 -22.62 -28.45 -23.86
C VAL A 9 -23.81 -27.80 -23.17
N ASN A 10 -23.81 -27.85 -21.83
CA ASN A 10 -24.86 -27.24 -20.99
C ASN A 10 -24.67 -25.74 -20.78
N ALA A 11 -23.43 -25.26 -20.71
CA ALA A 11 -23.07 -23.86 -20.53
C ALA A 11 -21.64 -23.61 -21.03
N VAL A 12 -21.36 -22.38 -21.46
CA VAL A 12 -20.01 -21.92 -21.81
C VAL A 12 -19.69 -20.69 -20.97
N GLU A 13 -18.57 -20.78 -20.26
CA GLU A 13 -18.09 -19.75 -19.36
C GLU A 13 -16.81 -19.13 -19.91
N ALA A 14 -16.77 -17.80 -19.98
CA ALA A 14 -15.62 -17.05 -20.46
C ALA A 14 -14.95 -16.30 -19.30
N VAL A 15 -13.70 -16.65 -18.99
CA VAL A 15 -12.92 -16.10 -17.86
C VAL A 15 -11.78 -15.22 -18.35
N GLY A 16 -11.49 -14.13 -17.62
CA GLY A 16 -10.36 -13.22 -17.86
C GLY A 16 -10.65 -12.05 -18.82
N GLY A 17 -9.64 -11.20 -19.07
CA GLY A 17 -9.82 -9.93 -19.79
C GLY A 17 -10.37 -10.04 -21.22
N GLY A 18 -10.23 -11.21 -21.86
CA GLY A 18 -10.79 -11.50 -23.18
C GLY A 18 -12.32 -11.63 -23.19
N CYS A 19 -12.96 -11.84 -22.04
CA CYS A 19 -14.41 -12.01 -21.93
C CYS A 19 -15.20 -10.74 -22.31
N ARG A 20 -14.55 -9.57 -22.37
CA ARG A 20 -15.16 -8.28 -22.75
C ARG A 20 -14.96 -7.94 -24.23
N ILE A 21 -14.28 -8.79 -24.99
CA ILE A 21 -13.94 -8.52 -26.38
C ILE A 21 -15.08 -9.02 -27.28
N PRO A 22 -15.80 -8.14 -28.02
CA PRO A 22 -17.00 -8.55 -28.75
C PRO A 22 -16.77 -9.64 -29.78
N TRP A 23 -15.66 -9.61 -30.52
CA TRP A 23 -15.40 -10.63 -31.54
C TRP A 23 -15.15 -12.01 -30.92
N VAL A 24 -14.54 -12.08 -29.73
CA VAL A 24 -14.33 -13.35 -29.01
C VAL A 24 -15.67 -13.95 -28.59
N GLN A 25 -16.56 -13.12 -28.04
CA GLN A 25 -17.90 -13.57 -27.65
C GLN A 25 -18.70 -14.08 -28.86
N THR A 26 -18.69 -13.33 -29.96
CA THR A 26 -19.39 -13.69 -31.19
C THR A 26 -18.87 -15.01 -31.76
N THR A 27 -17.55 -15.19 -31.85
CA THR A 27 -16.96 -16.42 -32.38
C THR A 27 -17.30 -17.65 -31.52
N ILE A 28 -17.32 -17.51 -30.20
CA ILE A 28 -17.70 -18.61 -29.29
C ILE A 28 -19.18 -18.95 -29.46
N LEU A 29 -20.06 -17.95 -29.49
CA LEU A 29 -21.50 -18.17 -29.67
C LEU A 29 -21.82 -18.76 -31.04
N GLU A 30 -21.13 -18.33 -32.11
CA GLU A 30 -21.26 -18.91 -33.45
C GLU A 30 -20.84 -20.39 -33.46
N ALA A 31 -19.69 -20.73 -32.87
CA ALA A 31 -19.21 -22.11 -32.81
C ALA A 31 -20.17 -23.03 -32.03
N VAL A 32 -20.81 -22.51 -30.99
CA VAL A 32 -21.79 -23.25 -30.16
C VAL A 32 -23.12 -23.42 -30.91
N ARG A 33 -23.59 -22.39 -31.63
CA ARG A 33 -24.81 -22.45 -32.44
C ARG A 33 -24.68 -23.40 -33.62
N ASP A 34 -23.53 -23.41 -34.27
CA ASP A 34 -23.21 -24.37 -35.34
C ASP A 34 -23.21 -25.82 -34.82
N GLY A 35 -22.97 -26.01 -33.52
CA GLY A 35 -23.09 -27.29 -32.81
C GLY A 35 -24.51 -27.70 -32.41
N GLY A 36 -25.55 -26.93 -32.77
CA GLY A 36 -26.95 -27.24 -32.47
C GLY A 36 -27.43 -26.82 -31.07
N HIS A 37 -26.65 -26.00 -30.37
CA HIS A 37 -26.99 -25.50 -29.02
C HIS A 37 -27.53 -24.06 -29.07
N ASP A 38 -28.67 -23.81 -28.45
CA ASP A 38 -29.27 -22.47 -28.36
C ASP A 38 -28.83 -21.78 -27.06
N LEU A 39 -27.59 -21.29 -27.05
CA LEU A 39 -27.06 -20.44 -25.98
C LEU A 39 -27.14 -18.98 -26.44
N SER A 40 -27.95 -18.18 -25.74
CA SER A 40 -28.16 -16.76 -26.05
C SER A 40 -27.15 -15.83 -25.39
N SER A 41 -26.42 -16.30 -24.36
CA SER A 41 -25.40 -15.53 -23.64
C SER A 41 -24.33 -16.43 -23.02
N LEU A 42 -23.14 -15.86 -22.80
CA LEU A 42 -22.04 -16.49 -22.08
C LEU A 42 -22.17 -16.16 -20.59
N SER A 43 -21.86 -17.12 -19.71
CA SER A 43 -21.70 -16.81 -18.29
C SER A 43 -20.35 -16.12 -18.06
N HIS A 44 -20.36 -15.14 -17.15
CA HIS A 44 -19.17 -14.42 -16.73
C HIS A 44 -18.92 -14.73 -15.26
N SER A 45 -17.83 -15.41 -14.95
CA SER A 45 -17.26 -15.42 -13.60
C SER A 45 -15.97 -14.63 -13.57
N LEU A 46 -15.67 -14.11 -12.38
CA LEU A 46 -14.34 -13.66 -12.03
C LEU A 46 -13.53 -14.91 -11.69
N ASP A 47 -12.27 -14.96 -12.12
CA ASP A 47 -11.33 -15.96 -11.60
C ASP A 47 -11.16 -15.75 -10.08
N ASP A 48 -10.94 -16.83 -9.32
CA ASP A 48 -10.74 -16.78 -7.85
C ASP A 48 -9.59 -15.86 -7.40
N THR A 49 -8.80 -15.34 -8.35
CA THR A 49 -7.71 -14.37 -8.12
C THR A 49 -8.03 -12.92 -8.45
N SER A 50 -9.21 -12.57 -9.00
CA SER A 50 -9.57 -11.18 -9.30
C SER A 50 -10.57 -10.59 -8.32
N ALA A 51 -10.04 -9.96 -7.27
CA ALA A 51 -10.80 -9.06 -6.40
C ALA A 51 -11.08 -7.75 -7.13
N SER A 52 -12.30 -7.56 -7.63
CA SER A 52 -12.73 -6.25 -8.10
C SER A 52 -13.28 -5.43 -6.94
N LEU A 53 -12.45 -4.56 -6.35
CA LEU A 53 -12.94 -3.44 -5.56
C LEU A 53 -13.83 -2.57 -6.48
N GLY A 54 -15.16 -2.57 -6.26
CA GLY A 54 -16.09 -1.63 -6.91
C GLY A 54 -17.00 -2.15 -8.03
N ALA A 55 -17.12 -3.47 -8.27
CA ALA A 55 -18.01 -3.99 -9.33
C ALA A 55 -19.53 -3.81 -9.07
N ALA A 56 -19.94 -3.47 -7.84
CA ALA A 56 -21.34 -3.21 -7.49
C ALA A 56 -21.97 -2.04 -8.27
N LEU A 57 -21.18 -1.19 -8.94
CA LEU A 57 -21.67 -0.04 -9.70
C LEU A 57 -22.00 -0.32 -11.17
N TYR A 58 -21.53 -1.43 -11.77
CA TYR A 58 -21.59 -1.62 -13.23
C TYR A 58 -22.67 -2.59 -13.75
N GLY A 59 -23.51 -3.18 -12.88
CA GLY A 59 -24.61 -4.06 -13.29
C GLY A 59 -25.79 -3.37 -13.99
N SER A 60 -25.61 -2.17 -14.54
CA SER A 60 -26.69 -1.21 -14.87
C SER A 60 -26.96 -1.01 -16.37
N SER A 61 -26.49 -1.83 -17.30
CA SER A 61 -26.71 -1.52 -18.73
C SER A 61 -27.08 -2.65 -19.70
N THR A 62 -27.22 -3.91 -19.28
CA THR A 62 -27.42 -5.00 -20.28
C THR A 62 -28.51 -6.05 -20.00
N THR A 63 -29.29 -5.97 -18.93
CA THR A 63 -30.42 -6.88 -18.71
C THR A 63 -31.77 -6.19 -18.89
N THR A 64 -32.06 -5.85 -20.14
CA THR A 64 -33.44 -5.68 -20.63
C THR A 64 -33.66 -6.71 -21.72
N ASN A 65 -34.22 -7.87 -21.35
CA ASN A 65 -35.13 -8.70 -22.16
C ASN A 65 -35.31 -10.06 -21.46
N GLY A 66 -36.50 -10.31 -20.91
CA GLY A 66 -36.84 -11.62 -20.35
C GLY A 66 -38.03 -11.60 -19.40
N GLU A 67 -39.23 -11.57 -20.00
CA GLU A 67 -40.50 -12.15 -19.53
C GLU A 67 -41.15 -11.63 -18.23
N GLU A 68 -42.26 -10.91 -18.43
CA GLU A 68 -43.22 -10.46 -17.42
C GLU A 68 -43.98 -11.64 -16.81
N LYS A 69 -43.81 -11.88 -15.51
CA LYS A 69 -44.80 -12.57 -14.68
C LYS A 69 -45.45 -11.52 -13.78
N GLU A 70 -46.78 -11.47 -13.83
CA GLU A 70 -47.65 -10.65 -12.98
C GLU A 70 -47.51 -11.08 -11.51
N GLU A 71 -46.51 -10.55 -10.83
CA GLU A 71 -46.51 -10.40 -9.37
C GLU A 71 -46.69 -8.91 -9.05
N GLU A 72 -47.48 -8.66 -8.01
CA GLU A 72 -47.85 -7.38 -7.41
C GLU A 72 -46.86 -6.24 -7.73
N MET A 73 -47.36 -5.18 -8.41
CA MET A 73 -46.55 -4.07 -8.93
C MET A 73 -45.89 -3.25 -7.81
N VAL A 74 -44.78 -3.76 -7.27
CA VAL A 74 -43.72 -2.95 -6.69
C VAL A 74 -42.85 -2.52 -7.87
N ASP A 75 -42.72 -1.21 -8.09
CA ASP A 75 -41.90 -0.65 -9.16
C ASP A 75 -40.50 -1.31 -9.11
N PRO A 76 -40.10 -2.08 -10.15
CA PRO A 76 -38.82 -2.79 -10.16
C PRO A 76 -37.64 -1.82 -10.07
N THR A 77 -37.85 -0.54 -10.37
CA THR A 77 -36.87 0.54 -10.18
C THR A 77 -36.66 0.86 -8.70
N THR A 78 -37.73 0.86 -7.89
CA THR A 78 -37.68 1.17 -6.47
C THR A 78 -37.03 0.03 -5.68
N THR A 79 -37.33 -1.23 -5.99
CA THR A 79 -36.66 -2.40 -5.38
C THR A 79 -35.17 -2.46 -5.73
N LYS A 80 -34.80 -2.14 -6.98
CA LYS A 80 -33.40 -2.04 -7.40
C LYS A 80 -32.67 -0.88 -6.72
N GLN A 81 -33.33 0.25 -6.52
CA GLN A 81 -32.76 1.39 -5.80
C GLN A 81 -32.54 1.08 -4.32
N GLN A 82 -33.50 0.43 -3.66
CA GLN A 82 -33.35 0.03 -2.26
C GLN A 82 -32.22 -0.97 -2.08
N HIS A 83 -32.18 -2.04 -2.90
CA HIS A 83 -31.10 -3.01 -2.87
C HIS A 83 -29.73 -2.37 -3.10
N ARG A 84 -29.63 -1.38 -3.98
CA ARG A 84 -28.40 -0.60 -4.18
C ARG A 84 -28.01 0.21 -2.95
N MET A 85 -28.98 0.81 -2.25
CA MET A 85 -28.70 1.53 -1.01
C MET A 85 -28.19 0.57 0.07
N ASP A 86 -28.81 -0.60 0.21
CA ASP A 86 -28.39 -1.63 1.17
C ASP A 86 -26.96 -2.11 0.89
N LEU A 87 -26.60 -2.32 -0.39
CA LEU A 87 -25.23 -2.69 -0.79
C LEU A 87 -24.22 -1.56 -0.51
N LEU A 88 -24.59 -0.30 -0.74
CA LEU A 88 -23.73 0.84 -0.42
C LEU A 88 -23.50 1.02 1.08
N GLU A 89 -24.52 0.74 1.90
CA GLU A 89 -24.40 0.75 3.35
C GLU A 89 -23.48 -0.37 3.84
N ALA A 90 -23.66 -1.59 3.32
CA ALA A 90 -22.78 -2.71 3.61
C ALA A 90 -21.32 -2.43 3.24
N GLU A 91 -21.08 -1.85 2.05
CA GLU A 91 -19.74 -1.45 1.60
C GLU A 91 -19.11 -0.41 2.52
N ARG A 92 -19.88 0.58 2.99
CA ARG A 92 -19.37 1.60 3.93
C ARG A 92 -18.97 0.99 5.27
N ILE A 93 -19.74 0.04 5.77
CA ILE A 93 -19.44 -0.67 7.01
C ILE A 93 -18.14 -1.48 6.83
N MET A 94 -18.01 -2.24 5.74
CA MET A 94 -16.79 -3.01 5.44
C MET A 94 -15.57 -2.10 5.28
N ALA A 95 -15.71 -0.99 4.55
CA ALA A 95 -14.63 -0.02 4.37
C ALA A 95 -14.13 0.58 5.70
N THR A 96 -15.05 0.81 6.64
CA THR A 96 -14.70 1.31 7.99
C THR A 96 -13.93 0.25 8.77
N LEU A 97 -14.39 -1.01 8.73
CA LEU A 97 -13.70 -2.12 9.39
C LEU A 97 -12.30 -2.35 8.81
N ASP A 98 -12.13 -2.23 7.49
CA ASP A 98 -10.84 -2.35 6.83
C ASP A 98 -9.88 -1.24 7.25
N GLU A 99 -10.37 0.00 7.36
CA GLU A 99 -9.57 1.13 7.84
C GLU A 99 -9.10 0.91 9.28
N ASP A 100 -9.98 0.43 10.16
CA ASP A 100 -9.65 0.12 11.55
C ASP A 100 -8.65 -1.04 11.65
N MET A 101 -8.85 -2.11 10.88
CA MET A 101 -7.92 -3.25 10.83
C MET A 101 -6.53 -2.82 10.33
N LYS A 102 -6.48 -1.97 9.31
CA LYS A 102 -5.24 -1.42 8.78
C LYS A 102 -4.54 -0.54 9.81
N ALA A 103 -5.26 0.38 10.44
CA ALA A 103 -4.68 1.26 11.46
C ALA A 103 -4.14 0.46 12.66
N ARG A 104 -4.85 -0.59 13.08
CA ARG A 104 -4.36 -1.51 14.11
C ARG A 104 -3.08 -2.24 13.66
N ALA A 105 -3.07 -2.80 12.44
CA ALA A 105 -1.90 -3.48 11.90
C ALA A 105 -0.68 -2.54 11.82
N ASP A 106 -0.87 -1.29 11.38
CA ASP A 106 0.18 -0.27 11.36
C ASP A 106 0.74 0.01 12.77
N THR A 107 -0.13 0.03 13.79
CA THR A 107 0.31 0.20 15.18
C THR A 107 1.07 -1.03 15.70
N MET A 108 0.64 -2.25 15.39
CA MET A 108 1.39 -3.46 15.75
C MET A 108 2.77 -3.50 15.09
N ASN A 109 2.85 -3.12 13.81
CA ASN A 109 4.12 -3.00 13.09
C ASN A 109 5.06 -1.97 13.74
N LYS A 110 4.53 -0.87 14.29
CA LYS A 110 5.34 0.12 15.04
C LYS A 110 5.91 -0.47 16.33
N ILE A 111 5.14 -1.28 17.05
CA ILE A 111 5.62 -1.95 18.27
C ILE A 111 6.73 -2.95 17.90
N GLU A 112 6.53 -3.76 16.86
CA GLU A 112 7.55 -4.70 16.38
C GLU A 112 8.82 -3.97 15.93
N ALA A 113 8.69 -2.91 15.13
CA ALA A 113 9.80 -2.08 14.71
C ALA A 113 10.57 -1.49 15.90
N HIS A 114 9.86 -1.01 16.92
CA HIS A 114 10.47 -0.50 18.15
C HIS A 114 11.27 -1.57 18.90
N VAL A 115 10.73 -2.79 19.02
CA VAL A 115 11.44 -3.93 19.62
C VAL A 115 12.74 -4.20 18.86
N LEU A 116 12.67 -4.29 17.54
CA LEU A 116 13.84 -4.55 16.69
C LEU A 116 14.88 -3.41 16.74
N GLU A 117 14.42 -2.16 16.73
CA GLU A 117 15.29 -0.98 16.84
C GLU A 117 16.06 -1.00 18.16
N MET A 118 15.38 -1.24 19.28
CA MET A 118 16.03 -1.29 20.58
C MET A 118 16.98 -2.48 20.72
N ARG A 119 16.67 -3.65 20.12
CA ARG A 119 17.62 -4.77 20.05
C ARG A 119 18.87 -4.40 19.25
N SER A 120 18.70 -3.73 18.11
CA SER A 120 19.80 -3.27 17.26
C SER A 120 20.66 -2.21 17.95
N ALA A 121 20.03 -1.26 18.66
CA ALA A 121 20.68 -0.15 19.36
C ALA A 121 21.76 -0.61 20.35
N LYS A 122 21.59 -1.79 20.96
CA LYS A 122 22.56 -2.41 21.88
C LYS A 122 23.91 -2.69 21.24
N HIS A 123 23.95 -2.86 19.93
CA HIS A 123 25.17 -3.10 19.17
C HIS A 123 25.71 -1.82 18.51
N GLY A 124 25.05 -0.68 18.71
CA GLY A 124 25.46 0.63 18.19
C GLY A 124 26.50 1.35 19.05
N ALA A 125 26.85 2.58 18.65
CA ALA A 125 27.90 3.38 19.27
C ALA A 125 27.65 3.66 20.78
N HIS A 126 26.40 3.85 21.17
CA HIS A 126 25.99 4.10 22.55
C HIS A 126 25.34 2.88 23.21
N GLY A 127 25.43 1.70 22.60
CA GLY A 127 24.74 0.49 23.06
C GLY A 127 25.10 0.06 24.49
N SER A 128 26.31 0.40 24.95
CA SER A 128 26.75 0.17 26.34
C SER A 128 25.98 0.97 27.39
N LEU A 129 25.26 2.03 27.00
CA LEU A 129 24.41 2.84 27.88
C LEU A 129 23.01 2.24 28.07
N ILE A 130 22.67 1.19 27.31
CA ILE A 130 21.38 0.50 27.43
C ILE A 130 21.53 -0.58 28.53
N PRO A 131 20.64 -0.60 29.54
CA PRO A 131 20.70 -1.60 30.60
C PRO A 131 20.29 -2.98 30.06
N SER A 132 21.28 -3.77 29.65
CA SER A 132 21.07 -4.97 28.80
C SER A 132 20.07 -5.97 29.37
N GLU A 133 20.22 -6.40 30.63
CA GLU A 133 19.38 -7.46 31.20
C GLU A 133 17.92 -7.01 31.41
N THR A 134 17.71 -5.82 31.98
CA THR A 134 16.36 -5.30 32.22
C THR A 134 15.66 -4.93 30.92
N MET A 135 16.40 -4.41 29.94
CA MET A 135 15.84 -4.09 28.63
C MET A 135 15.50 -5.36 27.85
N ASP A 136 16.34 -6.40 27.87
CA ASP A 136 16.04 -7.67 27.20
C ASP A 136 14.80 -8.35 27.78
N ALA A 137 14.67 -8.36 29.11
CA ALA A 137 13.48 -8.90 29.76
C ALA A 137 12.22 -8.15 29.30
N TYR A 138 12.27 -6.82 29.28
CA TYR A 138 11.14 -6.00 28.84
C TYR A 138 10.80 -6.18 27.35
N LEU A 139 11.80 -6.26 26.48
CA LEU A 139 11.59 -6.48 25.04
C LEU A 139 11.01 -7.86 24.75
N ASN A 140 11.45 -8.90 25.49
CA ASN A 140 10.86 -10.22 25.39
C ASN A 140 9.40 -10.22 25.85
N GLU A 141 9.07 -9.55 26.96
CA GLU A 141 7.67 -9.42 27.42
C GLU A 141 6.78 -8.70 26.38
N LEU A 142 7.31 -7.68 25.72
CA LEU A 142 6.59 -6.94 24.68
C LEU A 142 6.39 -7.78 23.41
N GLU A 143 7.40 -8.57 23.03
CA GLU A 143 7.34 -9.52 21.92
C GLU A 143 6.36 -10.67 22.23
N ASP A 144 6.40 -11.24 23.42
CA ASP A 144 5.46 -12.27 23.87
C ASP A 144 4.01 -11.73 23.85
N TRP A 145 3.81 -10.47 24.23
CA TRP A 145 2.51 -9.83 24.11
C TRP A 145 2.06 -9.71 22.65
N LEU A 146 2.94 -9.31 21.71
CA LEU A 146 2.59 -9.20 20.28
C LEU A 146 2.05 -10.51 19.67
N PHE A 147 2.54 -11.65 20.15
CA PHE A 147 2.12 -12.98 19.69
C PHE A 147 1.05 -13.64 20.58
N SER A 148 0.50 -12.91 21.55
CA SER A 148 -0.53 -13.42 22.46
C SER A 148 -1.95 -13.26 21.91
N ASP A 149 -2.88 -14.05 22.44
CA ASP A 149 -4.31 -13.89 22.18
C ASP A 149 -4.81 -12.49 22.61
N GLU A 150 -4.22 -11.91 23.67
CA GLU A 150 -4.55 -10.57 24.14
C GLU A 150 -4.26 -9.51 23.06
N ALA A 151 -3.13 -9.60 22.37
CA ALA A 151 -2.83 -8.70 21.25
C ALA A 151 -3.70 -9.01 20.04
N ALA A 152 -4.03 -10.28 19.79
CA ALA A 152 -4.92 -10.68 18.69
C ALA A 152 -6.32 -10.05 18.81
N ASP A 153 -6.84 -9.96 20.02
CA ASP A 153 -8.15 -9.38 20.33
C ASP A 153 -8.10 -7.87 20.69
N ALA A 154 -6.90 -7.28 20.78
CA ALA A 154 -6.74 -5.88 21.15
C ALA A 154 -7.42 -4.93 20.15
N SER A 155 -8.18 -3.96 20.66
CA SER A 155 -8.69 -2.85 19.85
C SER A 155 -7.54 -1.96 19.37
N LYS A 156 -7.83 -1.09 18.40
CA LYS A 156 -6.88 -0.08 17.92
C LYS A 156 -6.34 0.78 19.06
N GLU A 157 -7.22 1.26 19.93
CA GLU A 157 -6.87 2.12 21.07
C GLU A 157 -5.99 1.37 22.08
N ALA A 158 -6.27 0.09 22.34
CA ALA A 158 -5.45 -0.73 23.21
C ALA A 158 -4.05 -0.93 22.64
N ALA A 159 -3.93 -1.16 21.31
CA ALA A 159 -2.65 -1.25 20.64
C ALA A 159 -1.87 0.08 20.69
N GLU A 160 -2.54 1.22 20.47
CA GLU A 160 -1.92 2.55 20.57
C GLU A 160 -1.45 2.85 22.00
N GLN A 161 -2.24 2.46 23.00
CA GLN A 161 -1.86 2.60 24.39
C GLN A 161 -0.63 1.73 24.72
N LYS A 162 -0.57 0.50 24.22
CA LYS A 162 0.59 -0.38 24.40
C LYS A 162 1.84 0.19 23.75
N LEU A 163 1.72 0.74 22.54
CA LEU A 163 2.81 1.43 21.86
C LEU A 163 3.32 2.59 22.73
N GLN A 164 2.43 3.47 23.21
CA GLN A 164 2.84 4.60 24.05
C GLN A 164 3.52 4.14 25.35
N GLN A 165 2.96 3.13 26.02
CA GLN A 165 3.57 2.53 27.21
C GLN A 165 4.98 2.00 26.91
N SER A 166 5.18 1.40 25.74
CA SER A 166 6.50 0.90 25.35
C SER A 166 7.53 1.99 25.08
N LEU A 167 7.11 3.09 24.45
CA LEU A 167 7.96 4.25 24.22
C LEU A 167 8.33 4.92 25.55
N ASP A 168 7.36 5.14 26.43
CA ASP A 168 7.59 5.76 27.73
C ASP A 168 8.52 4.90 28.59
N LYS A 169 8.25 3.59 28.67
CA LYS A 169 9.07 2.67 29.45
C LYS A 169 10.50 2.58 28.93
N THR A 170 10.66 2.57 27.62
CA THR A 170 11.98 2.55 26.98
C THR A 170 12.73 3.85 27.24
N ASN A 171 12.07 5.00 27.16
CA ASN A 171 12.66 6.31 27.49
C ASN A 171 13.11 6.39 28.94
N GLU A 172 12.33 5.84 29.88
CA GLU A 172 12.71 5.76 31.29
C GLU A 172 13.94 4.89 31.51
N LEU A 173 13.96 3.68 30.93
CA LEU A 173 15.06 2.73 31.10
C LEU A 173 16.34 3.16 30.39
N CYS A 174 16.22 3.80 29.23
CA CYS A 174 17.33 4.11 28.33
C CYS A 174 17.63 5.61 28.25
N LYS A 175 17.32 6.38 29.31
CA LYS A 175 17.47 7.84 29.31
C LYS A 175 18.87 8.31 28.93
N GLU A 176 19.90 7.68 29.48
CA GLU A 176 21.31 8.02 29.21
C GLU A 176 21.68 7.75 27.74
N TYR A 177 21.18 6.66 27.17
CA TYR A 177 21.34 6.33 25.75
C TYR A 177 20.71 7.42 24.87
N PHE A 178 19.45 7.80 25.12
CA PHE A 178 18.79 8.82 24.31
C PHE A 178 19.42 10.21 24.45
N ASP A 179 19.88 10.58 25.65
CA ASP A 179 20.61 11.83 25.85
C ASP A 179 21.95 11.84 25.07
N ALA A 180 22.65 10.70 25.01
CA ALA A 180 23.89 10.56 24.24
C ALA A 180 23.64 10.60 22.72
N VAL A 181 22.62 9.90 22.24
CA VAL A 181 22.22 9.91 20.82
C VAL A 181 21.81 11.33 20.39
N ARG A 182 21.00 12.03 21.19
CA ARG A 182 20.60 13.42 20.90
C ARG A 182 21.82 14.35 20.84
N LYS A 183 22.73 14.23 21.80
CA LYS A 183 23.95 15.05 21.81
C LYS A 183 24.84 14.79 20.58
N GLU A 184 24.93 13.54 20.14
CA GLU A 184 25.67 13.19 18.93
C GLU A 184 24.96 13.70 17.67
N SER A 185 23.63 13.60 17.58
CA SER A 185 22.88 14.11 16.44
C SER A 185 23.02 15.62 16.30
N GLU A 186 22.87 16.37 17.40
CA GLU A 186 23.07 17.82 17.43
C GLU A 186 24.51 18.21 17.03
N ALA A 187 25.52 17.44 17.47
CA ALA A 187 26.90 17.67 17.08
C ALA A 187 27.14 17.42 15.58
N LYS A 188 26.55 16.35 15.02
CA LYS A 188 26.62 16.03 13.59
C LYS A 188 25.91 17.06 12.73
N GLU A 189 24.72 17.50 13.15
CA GLU A 189 23.95 18.54 12.46
C GLU A 189 24.73 19.85 12.40
N ARG A 190 25.33 20.29 13.52
CA ARG A 190 26.18 21.49 13.53
C ARG A 190 27.37 21.38 12.57
N VAL A 191 28.05 20.23 12.54
CA VAL A 191 29.18 20.02 11.61
C VAL A 191 28.70 20.06 10.15
N MET A 192 27.54 19.45 9.85
CA MET A 192 26.96 19.45 8.51
C MET A 192 26.53 20.86 8.07
N GLU A 193 25.97 21.66 8.97
CA GLU A 193 25.63 23.05 8.68
C GLU A 193 26.86 23.93 8.44
N GLU A 194 27.91 23.77 9.26
CA GLU A 194 29.18 24.48 9.09
C GLU A 194 29.84 24.12 7.74
N GLU A 195 29.83 22.83 7.37
CA GLU A 195 30.35 22.36 6.09
C GLU A 195 29.51 22.85 4.91
N ALA A 196 28.18 22.84 5.04
CA ALA A 196 27.27 23.36 4.02
C ALA A 196 27.45 24.86 3.80
N GLN A 197 27.60 25.65 4.86
CA GLN A 197 27.88 27.09 4.78
C GLN A 197 29.25 27.35 4.12
N ARG A 198 30.27 26.57 4.49
CA ARG A 198 31.59 26.68 3.87
C ARG A 198 31.55 26.34 2.38
N ALA A 199 30.87 25.26 2.00
CA ALA A 199 30.71 24.88 0.60
C ALA A 199 29.91 25.92 -0.22
N GLN A 200 28.92 26.57 0.39
CA GLN A 200 28.19 27.67 -0.25
C GLN A 200 29.07 28.90 -0.45
N LEU A 201 29.89 29.29 0.54
CA LEU A 201 30.84 30.40 0.42
C LEU A 201 31.94 30.11 -0.61
N GLU A 202 32.45 28.87 -0.68
CA GLU A 202 33.45 28.47 -1.68
C GLU A 202 32.86 28.48 -3.10
N ARG A 203 31.59 28.07 -3.30
CA ARG A 203 30.91 28.20 -4.60
C ARG A 203 30.66 29.64 -4.99
N ALA A 204 30.18 30.47 -4.05
CA ALA A 204 29.96 31.90 -4.31
C ALA A 204 31.28 32.63 -4.66
N GLY A 205 32.40 32.26 -4.01
CA GLY A 205 33.72 32.79 -4.35
C GLY A 205 34.28 32.28 -5.68
N GLN A 206 33.99 31.03 -6.06
CA GLN A 206 34.39 30.48 -7.36
C GLN A 206 33.59 31.04 -8.54
N GLU A 207 32.31 31.38 -8.35
CA GLU A 207 31.50 32.06 -9.38
C GLU A 207 31.99 33.50 -9.66
N GLU A 208 32.64 34.16 -8.70
CA GLU A 208 33.26 35.48 -8.91
C GLU A 208 34.64 35.41 -9.62
N ASP A 209 35.30 34.25 -9.59
CA ASP A 209 36.59 33.97 -10.23
C ASP A 209 36.47 33.25 -11.60
N GLU A 210 35.26 33.11 -12.15
CA GLU A 210 35.07 32.83 -13.58
C GLU A 210 35.40 34.10 -14.40
N GLU A 211 36.68 34.50 -14.35
CA GLU A 211 37.27 35.42 -15.32
C GLU A 211 36.98 34.88 -16.73
N ASP A 212 36.10 35.60 -17.45
CA ASP A 212 35.72 35.43 -18.86
C ASP A 212 36.80 34.68 -19.66
N HIS A 213 36.66 33.34 -19.74
CA HIS A 213 37.54 32.47 -20.51
C HIS A 213 37.40 32.69 -22.03
N ASP A 214 36.68 33.73 -22.47
CA ASP A 214 36.65 34.18 -23.85
C ASP A 214 37.97 34.85 -24.27
N ASN A 215 38.98 34.00 -24.49
CA ASN A 215 40.25 34.37 -25.09
C ASN A 215 40.11 34.92 -26.54
N ARG A 216 38.90 34.92 -27.13
CA ARG A 216 38.66 35.53 -28.45
C ARG A 216 38.61 37.06 -28.36
N ARG A 217 38.29 37.63 -27.19
CA ARG A 217 38.36 39.08 -26.91
C ARG A 217 39.78 39.58 -26.65
N LEU A 218 40.72 38.69 -26.34
CA LEU A 218 42.12 39.06 -26.14
C LEU A 218 42.80 39.42 -27.47
N PRO A 219 43.64 40.48 -27.50
CA PRO A 219 44.47 40.82 -28.64
C PRO A 219 45.37 39.65 -29.07
N LYS A 220 45.56 39.47 -30.39
CA LYS A 220 46.28 38.32 -30.99
C LYS A 220 47.64 38.02 -30.33
N LYS A 221 48.36 39.07 -29.90
CA LYS A 221 49.66 38.92 -29.22
C LYS A 221 49.54 38.16 -27.90
N ARG A 222 48.57 38.52 -27.06
CA ARG A 222 48.31 37.83 -25.77
C ARG A 222 47.81 36.41 -25.98
N ARG A 223 47.01 36.16 -27.03
CA ARG A 223 46.51 34.82 -27.36
C ARG A 223 47.64 33.83 -27.70
N MET A 224 48.74 34.32 -28.28
CA MET A 224 49.91 33.52 -28.63
C MET A 224 50.86 33.26 -27.46
N GLU A 225 50.70 33.95 -26.33
CA GLU A 225 51.50 33.75 -25.11
C GLU A 225 50.88 32.68 -24.18
N ILE A 226 49.61 32.32 -24.41
CA ILE A 226 48.82 31.40 -23.57
C ILE A 226 48.73 29.99 -24.20
N VAL A 227 49.12 29.81 -25.47
CA VAL A 227 49.23 28.51 -26.18
C VAL A 227 50.66 27.99 -26.07
#